data_AF-A0A3M1H8Y2-F1
#
_entry.id   AF-A0A3M1H8Y2-F1
#
_cell.length_a   1.000
_cell.length_b   1.000
_cell.length_c   1.000
_cell.angle_alpha   90.00
_cell.angle_beta   90.00
_cell.angle_gamma   90.00
#
_symmetry.space_group_name_H-M   'P 1'
#
loop_
_entity.id
_entity.type
_entity.pdbx_description
1 polymer ?
#
loop_
_entity_poly.entity_id
_entity_poly.type
_entity_poly.pdbx_seq_one_letter_code
_entity_poly.pdbx_strand_id
1 'polypeptide(L)'
;MDRKGQGLPITVIIVTVLALLVLVILSLVFTGKIGQSVGQIDECKGQCVAVGECTGQYKKVDTRGVCYNADGDQDPSLECCVGI
;
A
#
# COMPACT_ATOMS: atom_id res chain seq x y z
N MET A 1 -21.39 -48.19 26.34
CA MET A 1 -21.38 -47.27 25.18
C MET A 1 -20.43 -46.16 25.58
N ASP A 2 -19.14 -46.40 25.38
CA ASP A 2 -18.10 -45.65 26.07
C ASP A 2 -17.53 -44.56 25.17
N ARG A 3 -17.43 -43.38 25.78
CA ARG A 3 -17.38 -42.08 25.13
C ARG A 3 -16.07 -41.91 24.38
N LYS A 4 -16.15 -41.70 23.06
CA LYS A 4 -15.05 -41.18 22.22
C LYS A 4 -14.79 -39.70 22.54
N GLY A 5 -14.20 -39.46 23.70
CA GLY A 5 -13.55 -38.20 24.05
C GLY A 5 -12.05 -38.38 23.94
N GLN A 6 -11.53 -38.72 22.75
CA GLN A 6 -10.09 -38.59 22.50
C GLN A 6 -9.83 -37.08 22.38
N GLY A 7 -9.36 -36.48 23.48
CA GLY A 7 -8.89 -35.10 23.47
C GLY A 7 -7.92 -34.90 22.31
N LEU A 8 -8.06 -33.79 21.60
CA LEU A 8 -7.15 -33.42 20.53
C LEU A 8 -5.72 -33.64 21.02
N PRO A 9 -4.91 -34.42 20.28
CA PRO A 9 -3.59 -34.81 20.75
C PRO A 9 -2.81 -33.53 21.05
N ILE A 10 -2.14 -33.49 22.20
CA ILE A 10 -1.43 -32.30 22.71
C ILE A 10 -0.48 -31.72 21.67
N THR A 11 0.09 -32.58 20.82
CA THR A 11 0.91 -32.20 19.66
C THR A 11 0.19 -31.27 18.69
N VAL A 12 -1.09 -31.51 18.40
CA VAL A 12 -1.89 -30.64 17.52
C VAL A 12 -2.04 -29.26 18.13
N ILE A 13 -2.34 -29.17 19.43
CA ILE A 13 -2.48 -27.88 20.14
C ILE A 13 -1.17 -27.07 20.06
N ILE A 14 -0.03 -27.73 20.28
CA ILE A 14 1.29 -27.08 20.21
C ILE A 14 1.56 -26.56 18.79
N VAL A 15 1.27 -27.36 17.76
CA VAL A 15 1.48 -26.97 16.36
C VAL A 15 0.59 -25.78 15.97
N THR A 16 -0.68 -25.74 16.39
CA THR A 16 -1.56 -24.59 16.09
C THR A 16 -1.08 -23.31 16.75
N VAL A 17 -0.63 -23.37 18.01
CA VAL A 17 -0.10 -22.18 18.71
C VAL A 17 1.17 -21.67 18.03
N LEU A 18 2.10 -22.56 17.66
CA LEU A 18 3.31 -22.18 16.94
C LEU A 18 3.01 -21.56 15.57
N ALA A 19 2.07 -22.16 14.81
CA ALA A 19 1.67 -21.65 13.51
C ALA A 19 1.01 -20.25 13.60
N LEU A 20 0.13 -20.05 14.60
CA LEU A 20 -0.47 -18.74 14.85
C LEU A 20 0.58 -17.69 15.23
N LEU A 21 1.55 -18.05 16.06
CA LEU A 21 2.61 -17.14 16.47
C LEU A 21 3.46 -16.68 15.28
N VAL A 22 3.85 -17.61 14.39
CA VAL A 22 4.56 -17.28 13.16
C VAL A 22 3.72 -16.39 12.24
N LEU A 23 2.43 -16.69 12.07
CA LEU A 23 1.52 -15.87 11.25
C LEU A 23 1.42 -14.43 11.74
N VAL A 24 1.35 -14.21 13.05
CA VAL A 24 1.31 -12.86 13.65
C VAL A 24 2.61 -12.11 13.37
N ILE A 25 3.77 -12.75 13.50
CA ILE A 25 5.05 -12.10 13.19
C ILE A 25 5.11 -11.72 11.71
N LEU A 26 4.71 -12.63 10.81
CA LEU A 26 4.68 -12.37 9.38
C LEU A 26 3.75 -11.21 9.04
N SER A 27 2.52 -11.17 9.60
CA SER A 27 1.56 -10.10 9.31
C SER A 27 2.09 -8.74 9.76
N LEU A 28 2.77 -8.64 10.91
CA LEU A 28 3.38 -7.39 11.36
C LEU A 28 4.51 -6.91 10.44
N VAL A 29 5.37 -7.82 9.98
CA VAL A 29 6.47 -7.48 9.05
C VAL A 29 5.93 -7.06 7.68
N PHE A 30 4.95 -7.79 7.14
CA PHE A 30 4.32 -7.45 5.87
C PHE A 30 3.57 -6.12 5.96
N THR A 31 2.86 -5.85 7.06
CA THR A 31 2.15 -4.58 7.27
C THR A 31 3.12 -3.40 7.38
N GLY A 32 4.26 -3.57 8.08
CA GLY A 32 5.28 -2.53 8.19
C GLY A 32 5.96 -2.18 6.86
N LYS A 33 6.10 -3.15 5.95
CA LYS A 33 6.68 -2.95 4.61
C LYS A 33 5.70 -2.33 3.62
N ILE A 34 4.41 -2.70 3.69
CA ILE A 34 3.37 -2.14 2.82
C ILE A 34 3.11 -0.67 3.16
N GLY A 35 3.14 -0.28 4.45
CA GLY A 35 3.01 1.12 4.88
C GLY A 35 4.11 2.05 4.35
N GLN A 36 5.32 1.54 4.12
CA GLN A 36 6.40 2.33 3.52
C GLN A 36 6.22 2.60 2.02
N SER A 37 5.46 1.75 1.31
CA SER A 37 5.22 1.93 -0.13
C SER A 37 4.03 2.85 -0.43
N VAL A 38 3.07 2.97 0.50
CA VAL A 38 1.91 3.88 0.36
C VAL A 38 2.28 5.33 0.69
N GLY A 39 3.31 5.57 1.51
CA GLY A 39 3.82 6.92 1.81
C GLY A 39 4.74 7.52 0.74
N GLN A 40 4.99 6.82 -0.36
CA GLN A 40 5.78 7.28 -1.50
C GLN A 40 4.97 7.32 -2.79
N ILE A 41 3.67 7.61 -2.67
CA ILE A 41 2.97 8.15 -3.82
C ILE A 41 3.51 9.58 -3.95
N ASP A 42 4.49 9.75 -4.84
CA ASP A 42 5.20 11.00 -5.10
C ASP A 42 4.18 12.13 -5.30
N GLU A 43 3.94 12.91 -4.24
CA GLU A 43 3.12 14.11 -4.31
C GLU A 43 3.73 15.00 -5.38
N CYS A 44 2.88 15.47 -6.31
CA CYS A 44 3.33 16.42 -7.32
C CYS A 44 3.93 17.65 -6.62
N LYS A 45 5.26 17.79 -6.67
CA LYS A 45 5.98 18.98 -6.14
C LYS A 45 5.78 20.23 -7.00
N GLY A 46 4.92 20.16 -8.00
CA GLY A 46 4.59 21.22 -8.93
C GLY A 46 3.11 21.53 -8.91
N GLN A 47 2.59 21.96 -10.05
CA GLN A 47 1.18 22.24 -10.24
C GLN A 47 0.54 21.12 -11.07
N CYS A 48 -0.59 20.62 -10.59
CA CYS A 48 -1.46 19.72 -11.35
C CYS A 48 -2.30 20.55 -12.31
N VAL A 49 -2.12 20.32 -13.60
CA VAL A 49 -2.87 20.97 -14.68
C VAL A 49 -3.38 19.93 -15.66
N ALA A 50 -4.31 20.30 -16.53
CA ALA A 50 -4.85 19.38 -17.52
C ALA A 50 -3.74 18.87 -18.47
N VAL A 51 -3.85 17.62 -18.89
CA VAL A 51 -2.90 17.02 -19.84
C VAL A 51 -2.82 17.87 -21.13
N GLY A 52 -1.60 18.26 -21.50
CA GLY A 52 -1.30 19.14 -22.63
C GLY A 52 -1.04 20.59 -22.23
N GLU A 53 -1.33 20.99 -20.99
CA GLU A 53 -1.19 22.37 -20.51
C GLU A 53 0.17 22.64 -19.84
N CYS A 54 1.05 21.65 -19.70
CA CYS A 54 2.47 21.87 -19.32
C CYS A 54 3.20 22.62 -20.46
N THR A 55 3.02 23.93 -20.56
CA THR A 55 3.63 24.76 -21.61
C THR A 55 4.45 25.92 -21.02
N GLY A 56 5.39 26.45 -21.80
CA GLY A 56 6.20 27.62 -21.41
C GLY A 56 7.27 27.29 -20.36
N GLN A 57 7.17 27.91 -19.18
CA GLN A 57 8.14 27.79 -18.07
C GLN A 57 7.96 26.54 -17.21
N TYR A 58 7.16 25.58 -17.65
CA TYR A 58 6.89 24.36 -16.90
C TYR A 58 7.31 23.14 -17.72
N LYS A 59 7.97 22.18 -17.08
CA LYS A 59 8.28 20.87 -17.66
C LYS A 59 7.42 19.79 -17.01
N LYS A 60 6.90 18.88 -17.85
CA LYS A 60 6.27 17.64 -17.39
C LYS A 60 7.28 16.83 -16.60
N VAL A 61 6.90 16.40 -15.40
CA VAL A 61 7.71 15.48 -14.62
C VAL A 61 7.39 14.06 -15.10
N ASP A 62 8.32 13.44 -15.83
CA ASP A 62 8.19 12.06 -16.32
C ASP A 62 8.17 11.06 -15.16
N THR A 63 8.72 11.45 -14.01
CA THR A 63 8.84 10.64 -12.82
C THR A 63 7.72 10.94 -11.81
N ARG A 64 6.69 10.09 -11.85
CA ARG A 64 5.86 9.67 -10.68
C ARG A 64 4.97 10.69 -9.98
N GLY A 65 5.02 11.98 -10.31
CA GLY A 65 4.11 12.97 -9.74
C GLY A 65 2.66 12.66 -10.10
N VAL A 66 1.86 12.22 -9.12
CA VAL A 66 0.42 11.97 -9.34
C VAL A 66 -0.40 13.18 -8.94
N CYS A 67 -1.49 13.39 -9.65
CA CYS A 67 -2.47 14.44 -9.37
C CYS A 67 -3.77 13.80 -8.89
N TYR A 68 -4.36 14.38 -7.86
CA TYR A 68 -5.59 13.90 -7.25
C TYR A 68 -6.73 14.89 -7.45
N ASN A 69 -7.94 14.38 -7.57
CA ASN A 69 -9.16 15.16 -7.57
C ASN A 69 -9.58 15.56 -6.16
N ALA A 70 -10.64 16.38 -6.07
CA ALA A 70 -11.27 16.76 -4.81
C ALA A 70 -11.73 15.56 -3.97
N ASP A 71 -12.01 14.42 -4.63
CA ASP A 71 -12.41 13.16 -3.99
C ASP A 71 -11.22 12.33 -3.45
N GLY A 72 -9.99 12.76 -3.73
CA GLY A 72 -8.76 12.06 -3.32
C GLY A 72 -8.34 10.91 -4.24
N ASP A 73 -9.04 10.71 -5.35
CA ASP A 73 -8.69 9.73 -6.38
C ASP A 73 -7.71 10.30 -7.41
N GLN A 74 -6.85 9.44 -7.96
CA GLN A 74 -5.89 9.82 -9.01
C GLN A 74 -6.65 10.23 -10.27
N ASP A 75 -6.40 11.45 -10.75
CA ASP A 75 -7.00 11.93 -12.00
C ASP A 75 -6.03 11.73 -13.18
N PRO A 76 -6.31 10.83 -14.12
CA PRO A 76 -5.47 10.64 -15.32
C PRO A 76 -5.57 11.80 -16.32
N SER A 77 -6.52 12.72 -16.16
CA SER A 77 -6.67 13.93 -16.96
C SER A 77 -5.80 15.09 -16.47
N LEU A 78 -5.15 14.93 -15.31
CA LEU A 78 -4.20 15.88 -14.77
C LEU A 78 -2.77 15.34 -14.85
N GLU A 79 -1.82 16.21 -15.18
CA GLU A 79 -0.39 15.90 -15.14
C GLU A 79 0.37 16.88 -14.25
N CYS A 80 1.46 16.40 -13.65
CA CYS A 80 2.31 17.20 -12.78
C CYS A 80 3.33 18.00 -13.59
N CYS A 81 3.22 19.33 -13.57
CA CYS A 81 4.21 20.22 -14.17
C CYS A 81 5.02 20.95 -13.10
N VAL A 82 6.34 21.00 -13.26
CA VAL A 82 7.24 21.74 -12.35
C VAL A 82 7.87 22.91 -13.12
N GLY A 83 7.94 24.08 -12.49
CA GLY A 83 8.61 25.26 -13.03
C GLY A 83 10.11 25.01 -13.21
N ILE A 84 10.67 25.44 -14.34
CA ILE A 84 12.12 25.37 -14.63
C ILE A 84 12.91 26.49 -13.96
#